data_AF-A0A1C3KKZ7-F1
#
_entry.id   AF-A0A1C3KKZ7-F1
#
_cell.length_a   1.000
_cell.length_b   1.000
_cell.length_c   1.000
_cell.angle_alpha   90.00
_cell.angle_beta   90.00
_cell.angle_gamma   90.00
#
_symmetry.space_group_name_H-M   'P 1'
#
loop_
_entity.id
_entity.type
_entity.pdbx_description
1 polymer ?
#
loop_
_entity_poly.entity_id
_entity_poly.type
_entity_poly.pdbx_seq_one_letter_code
_entity_poly.pdbx_strand_id
1 'polypeptide(L)'
;MADNINALKQIDSLYFDYILENINGMCTNCATCSKYGKDLTNLFSFQLLCQRLVKNIEYIHSAYAINSEYLDEKSCDDFIYWIHNNVYNMNDKNNHNENTRIFNDLKKIWIEVNNNSKGSGIDPLHKCDISKIETLNFDELKEKKMMSDYCHNFNTLRTKLTTHSDKPFCEIYYDYFKKTMKAYDKVSKLCNNPPNSKCPNICLGKNNDPKLILDNIKCAKIQAQEKKENLIPEEKCNTEKDALSSQLQQALSAADNPAFNYSDPRSVFLILFTFWGMLLTFFFLYKLTPFSSWMRNKLQKRKIVSDNFDEQVDNESIYDYSESVNRNIQNIDYNISYNSDWNSSG
;
A
#
# COMPACT_ATOMS: atom_id res chain seq x y z
N MET A 1 -15.87 -2.13 7.09
CA MET A 1 -14.47 -2.09 6.61
C MET A 1 -13.49 -2.50 7.71
N ALA A 2 -13.56 -1.92 8.91
CA ALA A 2 -12.74 -2.33 10.06
C ALA A 2 -12.91 -3.81 10.46
N ASP A 3 -14.15 -4.30 10.47
CA ASP A 3 -14.44 -5.71 10.82
C ASP A 3 -13.81 -6.70 9.82
N ASN A 4 -13.75 -6.34 8.54
CA ASN A 4 -13.10 -7.18 7.52
C ASN A 4 -11.60 -7.26 7.74
N ILE A 5 -10.96 -6.13 8.08
CA ILE A 5 -9.53 -6.10 8.40
C ILE A 5 -9.26 -6.96 9.64
N ASN A 6 -10.09 -6.84 10.68
CA ASN A 6 -9.94 -7.63 11.90
C ASN A 6 -10.13 -9.13 11.64
N ALA A 7 -11.05 -9.53 10.78
CA ALA A 7 -11.22 -10.92 10.38
C ALA A 7 -10.00 -11.45 9.60
N LEU A 8 -9.49 -10.68 8.62
CA LEU A 8 -8.34 -11.10 7.81
C LEU A 8 -7.04 -11.15 8.62
N LYS A 9 -6.90 -10.33 9.67
CA LYS A 9 -5.79 -10.44 10.63
C LYS A 9 -5.79 -11.75 11.44
N GLN A 10 -6.87 -12.54 11.41
CA GLN A 10 -6.89 -13.89 12.00
C GLN A 10 -6.38 -14.98 11.03
N ILE A 11 -5.82 -14.57 9.88
CA ILE A 11 -5.14 -15.43 8.92
C ILE A 11 -3.65 -15.11 9.05
N ASP A 12 -2.86 -16.09 9.49
CA ASP A 12 -1.48 -15.89 9.93
C ASP A 12 -0.60 -15.21 8.88
N SER A 13 -0.68 -15.62 7.60
CA SER A 13 0.12 -14.96 6.55
C SER A 13 -0.28 -13.51 6.33
N LEU A 14 -1.59 -13.20 6.36
CA LEU A 14 -2.09 -11.84 6.17
C LEU A 14 -1.78 -10.96 7.36
N TYR A 15 -1.74 -11.53 8.55
CA TYR A 15 -1.30 -10.83 9.74
C TYR A 15 0.15 -10.40 9.59
N PHE A 16 1.04 -11.30 9.18
CA PHE A 16 2.45 -10.95 8.96
C PHE A 16 2.64 -9.92 7.84
N ASP A 17 1.97 -10.09 6.70
CA ASP A 17 1.98 -9.08 5.62
C ASP A 17 1.49 -7.71 6.13
N TYR A 18 0.43 -7.70 6.96
CA TYR A 18 -0.07 -6.49 7.60
C TYR A 18 0.99 -5.85 8.51
N ILE A 19 1.73 -6.63 9.30
CA ILE A 19 2.81 -6.13 10.15
C ILE A 19 3.87 -5.42 9.31
N LEU A 20 4.33 -6.07 8.23
CA LEU A 20 5.37 -5.53 7.35
C LEU A 20 4.94 -4.21 6.67
N GLU A 21 3.66 -4.08 6.33
CA GLU A 21 3.13 -2.87 5.71
C GLU A 21 2.88 -1.72 6.69
N ASN A 22 2.49 -2.01 7.93
CA ASN A 22 2.05 -1.00 8.91
C ASN A 22 3.15 -0.52 9.87
N ILE A 23 4.39 -0.95 9.69
CA ILE A 23 5.58 -0.33 10.31
C ILE A 23 5.50 -0.32 11.86
N ASN A 24 5.41 -1.50 12.47
CA ASN A 24 5.21 -1.62 13.92
C ASN A 24 6.49 -1.54 14.77
N GLY A 25 7.67 -1.48 14.15
CA GLY A 25 8.93 -1.46 14.87
C GLY A 25 9.39 -0.08 15.33
N MET A 26 10.30 -0.11 16.30
CA MET A 26 11.05 1.06 16.72
C MET A 26 12.02 1.51 15.62
N CYS A 27 12.49 2.74 15.69
CA CYS A 27 13.40 3.35 14.70
C CYS A 27 14.79 3.59 15.30
N THR A 28 15.27 2.68 16.15
CA THR A 28 16.50 2.92 16.94
C THR A 28 17.76 2.93 16.08
N ASN A 29 17.78 2.14 15.00
CA ASN A 29 18.88 2.06 14.03
C ASN A 29 18.59 2.83 12.73
N CYS A 30 17.54 3.66 12.68
CA CYS A 30 17.17 4.36 11.44
C CYS A 30 18.24 5.35 10.94
N ALA A 31 19.15 5.79 11.83
CA ALA A 31 20.30 6.60 11.44
C ALA A 31 21.20 5.89 10.42
N THR A 32 21.22 4.54 10.40
CA THR A 32 21.96 3.75 9.41
C THR A 32 21.53 4.06 7.98
N CYS A 33 20.25 4.41 7.75
CA CYS A 33 19.75 4.78 6.42
C CYS A 33 20.46 5.98 5.79
N SER A 34 20.95 6.92 6.61
CA SER A 34 21.64 8.13 6.12
C SER A 34 23.00 7.83 5.46
N LYS A 35 23.58 6.65 5.72
CA LYS A 35 24.89 6.23 5.21
C LYS A 35 24.83 5.74 3.76
N TYR A 36 23.66 5.34 3.28
CA TYR A 36 23.48 4.63 2.01
C TYR A 36 22.60 5.41 1.02
N GLY A 37 22.56 4.97 -0.24
CA GLY A 37 21.67 5.49 -1.26
C GLY A 37 22.05 6.84 -1.88
N LYS A 38 23.22 7.41 -1.53
CA LYS A 38 23.67 8.74 -2.01
C LYS A 38 23.76 8.86 -3.53
N ASP A 39 24.04 7.73 -4.20
CA ASP A 39 24.23 7.66 -5.65
C ASP A 39 22.96 7.15 -6.39
N LEU A 40 21.81 7.08 -5.70
CA LEU A 40 20.53 6.67 -6.28
C LEU A 40 19.77 7.87 -6.85
N THR A 41 18.99 7.66 -7.89
CA THR A 41 18.25 8.75 -8.55
C THR A 41 17.12 9.28 -7.67
N ASN A 42 16.47 8.40 -6.90
CA ASN A 42 15.42 8.77 -5.96
C ASN A 42 15.84 8.46 -4.51
N LEU A 43 16.72 9.30 -3.97
CA LEU A 43 17.20 9.20 -2.59
C LEU A 43 16.06 9.26 -1.58
N PHE A 44 15.03 10.09 -1.80
CA PHE A 44 13.91 10.23 -0.87
C PHE A 44 13.12 8.92 -0.73
N SER A 45 12.71 8.31 -1.84
CA SER A 45 12.00 7.02 -1.79
C SER A 45 12.87 5.91 -1.21
N PHE A 46 14.17 5.92 -1.50
CA PHE A 46 15.11 4.97 -0.89
C PHE A 46 15.14 5.13 0.63
N GLN A 47 15.26 6.36 1.14
CA GLN A 47 15.29 6.64 2.57
C GLN A 47 14.00 6.18 3.26
N LEU A 48 12.83 6.39 2.63
CA LEU A 48 11.56 5.91 3.16
C LEU A 48 11.52 4.37 3.22
N LEU A 49 11.93 3.68 2.15
CA LEU A 49 12.01 2.22 2.14
C LEU A 49 13.01 1.70 3.18
N CYS A 50 14.17 2.33 3.30
CA CYS A 50 15.16 1.97 4.29
C CYS A 50 14.62 2.07 5.72
N GLN A 51 13.94 3.17 6.06
CA GLN A 51 13.35 3.31 7.40
C GLN A 51 12.31 2.22 7.68
N ARG A 52 11.48 1.88 6.69
CA ARG A 52 10.51 0.77 6.82
C ARG A 52 11.23 -0.57 7.04
N LEU A 53 12.30 -0.82 6.30
CA LEU A 53 13.13 -2.03 6.45
C LEU A 53 13.69 -2.13 7.87
N VAL A 54 14.35 -1.07 8.36
CA VAL A 54 14.93 -1.03 9.71
C VAL A 54 13.88 -1.32 10.77
N LYS A 55 12.73 -0.63 10.70
CA LYS A 55 11.63 -0.84 11.66
C LYS A 55 11.11 -2.28 11.60
N ASN A 56 10.93 -2.87 10.42
CA ASN A 56 10.48 -4.26 10.30
C ASN A 56 11.50 -5.25 10.90
N ILE A 57 12.80 -5.03 10.72
CA ILE A 57 13.86 -5.84 11.37
C ILE A 57 13.75 -5.71 12.89
N GLU A 58 13.68 -4.49 13.44
CA GLU A 58 13.58 -4.25 14.88
C GLU A 58 12.31 -4.86 15.50
N TYR A 59 11.19 -4.80 14.77
CA TYR A 59 9.95 -5.45 15.18
C TYR A 59 10.13 -6.97 15.28
N ILE A 60 10.71 -7.60 14.26
CA ILE A 60 10.91 -9.06 14.23
C ILE A 60 11.82 -9.50 15.38
N HIS A 61 12.90 -8.77 15.65
CA HIS A 61 13.77 -9.03 16.81
C HIS A 61 13.00 -8.91 18.13
N SER A 62 12.15 -7.88 18.27
CA SER A 62 11.34 -7.68 19.47
C SER A 62 10.29 -8.79 19.65
N ALA A 63 9.56 -9.15 18.60
CA ALA A 63 8.55 -10.20 18.64
C ALA A 63 9.16 -11.58 18.93
N TYR A 64 10.35 -11.84 18.39
CA TYR A 64 11.10 -13.05 18.69
C TYR A 64 11.50 -13.12 20.16
N ALA A 65 12.03 -12.04 20.72
CA ALA A 65 12.45 -12.00 22.13
C ALA A 65 11.30 -12.26 23.11
N ILE A 66 10.07 -11.92 22.72
CA ILE A 66 8.87 -12.08 23.57
C ILE A 66 8.23 -13.46 23.36
N ASN A 67 8.02 -13.88 22.11
CA ASN A 67 7.16 -15.02 21.77
C ASN A 67 7.84 -16.10 20.91
N SER A 68 9.12 -15.97 20.59
CA SER A 68 9.83 -16.84 19.63
C SER A 68 9.19 -16.88 18.22
N GLU A 69 8.50 -15.81 17.83
CA GLU A 69 7.84 -15.67 16.53
C GLU A 69 8.85 -15.46 15.38
N TYR A 70 8.40 -15.75 14.15
CA TYR A 70 9.09 -15.44 12.87
C TYR A 70 10.44 -16.12 12.63
N LEU A 71 10.73 -17.22 13.34
CA LEU A 71 11.92 -18.06 13.12
C LEU A 71 11.82 -19.01 11.91
N ASP A 72 10.66 -19.08 11.26
CA ASP A 72 10.40 -20.05 10.20
C ASP A 72 10.83 -19.53 8.81
N GLU A 73 11.09 -20.46 7.89
CA GLU A 73 11.53 -20.13 6.53
C GLU A 73 10.49 -19.32 5.74
N LYS A 74 9.19 -19.53 6.00
CA LYS A 74 8.14 -18.78 5.31
C LYS A 74 8.16 -17.31 5.71
N SER A 75 8.31 -17.01 7.00
CA SER A 75 8.47 -15.62 7.47
C SER A 75 9.64 -14.92 6.78
N CYS A 76 10.77 -15.61 6.58
CA CYS A 76 11.89 -15.09 5.80
C CYS A 76 11.55 -14.88 4.32
N ASP A 77 10.94 -15.88 3.66
CA ASP A 77 10.51 -15.78 2.26
C ASP A 77 9.55 -14.60 2.03
N ASP A 78 8.60 -14.39 2.95
CA ASP A 78 7.64 -13.29 2.89
C ASP A 78 8.31 -11.94 3.08
N PHE A 79 9.27 -11.84 4.01
CA PHE A 79 9.99 -10.59 4.22
C PHE A 79 10.89 -10.25 3.01
N ILE A 80 11.57 -11.25 2.43
CA ILE A 80 12.34 -11.07 1.18
C ILE A 80 11.42 -10.63 0.04
N TYR A 81 10.26 -11.29 -0.13
CA TYR A 81 9.26 -10.87 -1.11
C TYR A 81 8.82 -9.42 -0.89
N TRP A 82 8.56 -9.03 0.37
CA TRP A 82 8.19 -7.65 0.72
C TRP A 82 9.26 -6.65 0.29
N ILE A 83 10.54 -6.95 0.52
CA ILE A 83 11.64 -6.08 0.06
C ILE A 83 11.58 -5.94 -1.47
N HIS A 84 11.51 -7.06 -2.20
CA HIS A 84 11.43 -7.03 -3.66
C HIS A 84 10.23 -6.25 -4.18
N ASN A 85 9.05 -6.47 -3.61
CA ASN A 85 7.82 -5.79 -4.00
C ASN A 85 7.96 -4.28 -3.80
N ASN A 86 8.57 -3.83 -2.70
CA ASN A 86 8.78 -2.41 -2.46
C ASN A 86 9.83 -1.79 -3.39
N VAL A 87 10.96 -2.47 -3.65
CA VAL A 87 11.95 -1.99 -4.62
C VAL A 87 11.35 -1.90 -6.03
N TYR A 88 10.59 -2.92 -6.43
CA TYR A 88 9.92 -2.95 -7.74
C TYR A 88 8.87 -1.84 -7.91
N ASN A 89 8.15 -1.49 -6.84
CA ASN A 89 7.15 -0.42 -6.85
C ASN A 89 7.75 0.99 -6.69
N MET A 90 9.01 1.10 -6.27
CA MET A 90 9.69 2.38 -6.06
C MET A 90 10.22 2.99 -7.36
N ASN A 91 10.72 2.15 -8.28
CA ASN A 91 11.41 2.59 -9.49
C ASN A 91 10.61 2.29 -10.77
N ASP A 92 11.02 2.90 -11.88
CA ASP A 92 10.58 2.42 -13.19
C ASP A 92 10.99 0.94 -13.34
N LYS A 93 10.03 0.11 -13.76
CA LYS A 93 10.11 -1.36 -13.78
C LYS A 93 11.30 -1.88 -14.58
N ASN A 94 11.84 -1.04 -15.47
CA ASN A 94 12.92 -1.38 -16.39
C ASN A 94 14.31 -0.88 -15.95
N ASN A 95 14.44 -0.17 -14.82
CA ASN A 95 15.76 0.30 -14.35
C ASN A 95 16.49 -0.77 -13.52
N HIS A 96 16.88 -1.86 -14.17
CA HIS A 96 17.56 -2.99 -13.53
C HIS A 96 18.82 -2.57 -12.76
N ASN A 97 19.64 -1.69 -13.35
CA ASN A 97 20.89 -1.25 -12.74
C ASN A 97 20.67 -0.49 -11.43
N GLU A 98 19.63 0.35 -11.37
CA GLU A 98 19.29 1.05 -10.13
C GLU A 98 18.71 0.11 -9.07
N ASN A 99 17.84 -0.81 -9.47
CA ASN A 99 17.30 -1.82 -8.55
C ASN A 99 18.43 -2.65 -7.91
N THR A 100 19.42 -3.08 -8.70
CA THR A 100 20.61 -3.77 -8.17
C THR A 100 21.36 -2.93 -7.13
N ARG A 101 21.54 -1.62 -7.36
CA ARG A 101 22.18 -0.73 -6.37
C ARG A 101 21.34 -0.59 -5.10
N ILE A 102 20.03 -0.45 -5.23
CA ILE A 102 19.11 -0.40 -4.08
C ILE A 102 19.21 -1.68 -3.26
N PHE A 103 19.11 -2.86 -3.89
CA PHE A 103 19.23 -4.14 -3.19
C PHE A 103 20.57 -4.28 -2.47
N ASN A 104 21.68 -3.89 -3.12
CA ASN A 104 23.00 -3.92 -2.51
C ASN A 104 23.10 -3.04 -1.26
N ASP A 105 22.50 -1.84 -1.28
CA ASP A 105 22.50 -0.95 -0.13
C ASP A 105 21.55 -1.45 0.97
N LEU A 106 20.34 -1.91 0.64
CA LEU A 106 19.42 -2.53 1.59
C LEU A 106 20.03 -3.78 2.27
N LYS A 107 20.81 -4.57 1.54
CA LYS A 107 21.56 -5.72 2.08
C LYS A 107 22.61 -5.30 3.10
N LYS A 108 23.36 -4.22 2.85
CA LYS A 108 24.33 -3.68 3.83
C LYS A 108 23.61 -3.18 5.08
N ILE A 109 22.51 -2.45 4.91
CA ILE A 109 21.66 -1.97 6.00
C ILE A 109 21.13 -3.14 6.83
N TRP A 110 20.60 -4.18 6.17
CA TRP A 110 20.12 -5.39 6.82
C TRP A 110 21.20 -6.00 7.72
N ILE A 111 22.41 -6.18 7.20
CA ILE A 111 23.53 -6.75 7.96
C ILE A 111 23.89 -5.87 9.17
N GLU A 112 24.00 -4.55 8.99
CA GLU A 112 24.34 -3.62 10.07
C GLU A 112 23.26 -3.62 11.18
N VAL A 113 21.99 -3.50 10.81
CA VAL A 113 20.87 -3.42 11.77
C VAL A 113 20.70 -4.74 12.52
N ASN A 114 20.81 -5.88 11.83
CA ASN A 114 20.75 -7.18 12.50
C ASN A 114 21.92 -7.35 13.48
N ASN A 115 23.14 -6.94 13.09
CA ASN A 115 24.28 -6.99 14.00
C ASN A 115 24.09 -6.11 15.25
N ASN A 116 23.49 -4.92 15.11
CA ASN A 116 23.19 -4.04 16.23
C ASN A 116 22.03 -4.55 17.09
N SER A 117 21.10 -5.30 16.50
CA SER A 117 19.93 -5.85 17.19
C SER A 117 20.17 -7.22 17.81
N LYS A 118 21.37 -7.79 17.65
CA LYS A 118 21.74 -9.11 18.20
C LYS A 118 21.61 -9.11 19.73
N GLY A 119 20.67 -9.91 20.22
CA GLY A 119 20.60 -10.32 21.62
C GLY A 119 21.42 -11.58 21.91
N SER A 120 21.29 -12.10 23.13
CA SER A 120 21.77 -13.44 23.48
C SER A 120 20.83 -14.51 22.92
N GLY A 121 21.31 -15.41 22.06
CA GLY A 121 20.52 -16.54 21.55
C GLY A 121 20.61 -16.73 20.04
N ILE A 122 19.61 -17.42 19.47
CA ILE A 122 19.47 -17.61 18.02
C ILE A 122 18.98 -16.30 17.40
N ASP A 123 19.62 -15.87 16.31
CA ASP A 123 19.19 -14.68 15.57
C ASP A 123 17.84 -14.97 14.86
N PRO A 124 16.76 -14.22 15.09
CA PRO A 124 15.44 -14.50 14.50
C PRO A 124 15.45 -14.56 12.97
N LEU A 125 16.40 -13.87 12.33
CA LEU A 125 16.50 -13.78 10.88
C LEU A 125 17.59 -14.71 10.30
N HIS A 126 18.14 -15.64 11.09
CA HIS A 126 19.22 -16.54 10.67
C HIS A 126 18.87 -17.44 9.48
N LYS A 127 17.58 -17.73 9.23
CA LYS A 127 17.14 -18.51 8.07
C LYS A 127 16.99 -17.69 6.79
N CYS A 128 17.04 -16.37 6.89
CA CYS A 128 16.83 -15.50 5.75
C CYS A 128 18.14 -15.38 4.96
N ASP A 129 18.19 -15.91 3.75
CA ASP A 129 19.34 -15.72 2.86
C ASP A 129 19.23 -14.40 2.09
N ILE A 130 19.71 -13.31 2.70
CA ILE A 130 19.79 -11.99 2.06
C ILE A 130 20.97 -11.88 1.07
N SER A 131 21.84 -12.89 1.00
CA SER A 131 23.10 -12.78 0.25
C SER A 131 22.89 -12.67 -1.25
N LYS A 132 21.75 -13.14 -1.76
CA LYS A 132 21.42 -13.20 -3.19
C LYS A 132 20.19 -12.38 -3.55
N ILE A 133 19.72 -11.50 -2.67
CA ILE A 133 18.47 -10.77 -2.85
C ILE A 133 18.40 -10.05 -4.21
N GLU A 134 19.50 -9.42 -4.65
CA GLU A 134 19.58 -8.73 -5.94
C GLU A 134 19.46 -9.65 -7.17
N THR A 135 19.67 -10.96 -7.01
CA THR A 135 19.65 -11.95 -8.11
C THR A 135 18.35 -12.74 -8.21
N LEU A 136 17.46 -12.60 -7.22
CA LEU A 136 16.21 -13.35 -7.18
C LEU A 136 15.26 -12.84 -8.27
N ASN A 137 14.62 -13.78 -8.97
CA ASN A 137 13.59 -13.46 -9.94
C ASN A 137 12.28 -13.08 -9.21
N PHE A 138 11.78 -11.87 -9.44
CA PHE A 138 10.61 -11.36 -8.74
C PHE A 138 9.32 -12.12 -9.06
N ASP A 139 9.13 -12.56 -10.30
CA ASP A 139 7.95 -13.34 -10.67
C ASP A 139 7.97 -14.72 -9.99
N GLU A 140 9.15 -15.36 -9.93
CA GLU A 140 9.30 -16.62 -9.19
C GLU A 140 9.04 -16.45 -7.68
N LEU A 141 9.51 -15.35 -7.07
CA LEU A 141 9.22 -15.03 -5.67
C LEU A 141 7.72 -14.82 -5.45
N LYS A 142 7.05 -14.10 -6.34
CA LYS A 142 5.60 -13.86 -6.28
C LYS A 142 4.83 -15.17 -6.37
N GLU A 143 5.24 -16.09 -7.24
CA GLU A 143 4.65 -17.41 -7.34
C GLU A 143 4.89 -18.25 -6.09
N LYS A 144 6.13 -18.27 -5.58
CA LYS A 144 6.50 -18.98 -4.34
C LYS A 144 5.66 -18.48 -3.16
N LYS A 145 5.52 -17.15 -3.00
CA LYS A 145 4.68 -16.54 -1.97
C LYS A 145 3.21 -16.94 -2.11
N MET A 146 2.65 -16.86 -3.32
CA MET A 146 1.25 -17.22 -3.54
C MET A 146 0.97 -18.67 -3.13
N MET A 147 1.89 -19.59 -3.44
CA MET A 147 1.78 -20.99 -3.03
C MET A 147 1.97 -21.17 -1.51
N SER A 148 2.98 -20.54 -0.91
CA SER A 148 3.27 -20.68 0.52
C SER A 148 2.14 -20.13 1.39
N ASP A 149 1.56 -18.98 1.03
CA ASP A 149 0.40 -18.38 1.71
C ASP A 149 -0.82 -19.30 1.65
N TYR A 150 -1.09 -19.89 0.48
CA TYR A 150 -2.18 -20.86 0.33
C TYR A 150 -1.99 -22.07 1.26
N CYS A 151 -0.83 -22.71 1.23
CA CYS A 151 -0.54 -23.90 2.04
C CYS A 151 -0.51 -23.61 3.55
N HIS A 152 -0.02 -22.44 3.94
CA HIS A 152 0.03 -22.00 5.34
C HIS A 152 -1.38 -21.79 5.90
N ASN A 153 -2.20 -21.05 5.16
CA ASN A 153 -3.53 -20.64 5.61
C ASN A 153 -4.57 -21.75 5.47
N PHE A 154 -4.30 -22.79 4.68
CA PHE A 154 -5.27 -23.81 4.32
C PHE A 154 -5.97 -24.45 5.53
N ASN A 155 -5.22 -24.89 6.54
CA ASN A 155 -5.80 -25.54 7.72
C ASN A 155 -6.65 -24.57 8.55
N THR A 156 -6.18 -23.32 8.71
CA THR A 156 -6.92 -22.26 9.40
C THR A 156 -8.24 -21.97 8.68
N LEU A 157 -8.21 -21.85 7.36
CA LEU A 157 -9.41 -21.64 6.54
C LEU A 157 -10.34 -22.86 6.59
N ARG A 158 -9.80 -24.07 6.50
CA ARG A 158 -10.58 -25.31 6.63
C ARG A 158 -11.35 -25.31 7.95
N THR A 159 -10.69 -25.07 9.08
CA THR A 159 -11.34 -25.00 10.40
C THR A 159 -12.35 -23.84 10.51
N LYS A 160 -12.07 -22.70 9.88
CA LYS A 160 -12.99 -21.55 9.90
C LYS A 160 -14.24 -21.80 9.03
N LEU A 161 -14.13 -22.58 7.96
CA LEU A 161 -15.19 -22.80 6.98
C LEU A 161 -15.99 -24.10 7.14
N THR A 162 -15.43 -25.14 7.78
CA THR A 162 -16.06 -26.49 7.83
C THR A 162 -16.52 -26.93 9.22
N THR A 163 -16.22 -26.19 10.30
CA THR A 163 -16.57 -26.65 11.66
C THR A 163 -18.00 -26.32 12.09
N HIS A 164 -18.43 -25.04 11.98
CA HIS A 164 -19.75 -24.57 12.45
C HIS A 164 -20.38 -23.57 11.46
N SER A 165 -21.72 -23.49 11.45
CA SER A 165 -22.49 -22.70 10.49
C SER A 165 -22.56 -21.21 10.77
N ASP A 166 -22.52 -20.82 12.04
CA ASP A 166 -22.79 -19.46 12.50
C ASP A 166 -21.53 -18.71 12.94
N LYS A 167 -20.37 -19.08 12.40
CA LYS A 167 -19.12 -18.37 12.73
C LYS A 167 -19.15 -16.95 12.17
N PRO A 168 -18.74 -15.95 12.98
CA PRO A 168 -18.57 -14.61 12.46
C PRO A 168 -17.53 -14.61 11.32
N PHE A 169 -17.76 -13.76 10.33
CA PHE A 169 -16.87 -13.54 9.19
C PHE A 169 -16.71 -14.73 8.22
N CYS A 170 -17.59 -15.75 8.25
CA CYS A 170 -17.55 -16.92 7.35
C CYS A 170 -17.43 -16.51 5.87
N GLU A 171 -18.22 -15.52 5.42
CA GLU A 171 -18.20 -14.98 4.06
C GLU A 171 -16.83 -14.40 3.69
N ILE A 172 -16.18 -13.69 4.61
CA ILE A 172 -14.87 -13.07 4.39
C ILE A 172 -13.79 -14.14 4.20
N TYR A 173 -13.82 -15.19 5.03
CA TYR A 173 -12.90 -16.31 4.90
C TYR A 173 -13.12 -17.09 3.60
N TYR A 174 -14.38 -17.26 3.18
CA TYR A 174 -14.70 -17.93 1.93
C TYR A 174 -14.23 -17.13 0.71
N ASP A 175 -14.49 -15.82 0.69
CA ASP A 175 -14.04 -14.93 -0.39
C ASP A 175 -12.52 -14.95 -0.52
N TYR A 176 -11.82 -14.91 0.62
CA TYR A 176 -10.37 -15.04 0.65
C TYR A 176 -9.90 -16.42 0.13
N PHE A 177 -10.53 -17.50 0.59
CA PHE A 177 -10.23 -18.85 0.14
C PHE A 177 -10.42 -18.98 -1.39
N LYS A 178 -11.55 -18.53 -1.93
CA LYS A 178 -11.81 -18.54 -3.38
C LYS A 178 -10.75 -17.77 -4.19
N LYS A 179 -10.30 -16.62 -3.69
CA LYS A 179 -9.24 -15.82 -4.34
C LYS A 179 -7.87 -16.50 -4.34
N THR A 180 -7.55 -17.23 -3.27
CA THR A 180 -6.25 -17.92 -3.12
C THR A 180 -6.24 -19.30 -3.76
N MET A 181 -7.40 -19.91 -4.01
CA MET A 181 -7.55 -21.26 -4.56
C MET A 181 -6.79 -21.48 -5.88
N LYS A 182 -6.66 -20.44 -6.72
CA LYS A 182 -5.85 -20.49 -7.96
C LYS A 182 -4.38 -20.90 -7.73
N ALA A 183 -3.87 -20.74 -6.51
CA ALA A 183 -2.53 -21.18 -6.15
C ALA A 183 -2.41 -22.72 -6.15
N TYR A 184 -3.51 -23.42 -5.91
CA TYR A 184 -3.53 -24.88 -5.81
C TYR A 184 -3.10 -25.56 -7.11
N ASP A 185 -3.40 -25.01 -8.28
CA ASP A 185 -2.97 -25.59 -9.56
C ASP A 185 -1.43 -25.68 -9.64
N LYS A 186 -0.74 -24.69 -9.08
CA LYS A 186 0.73 -24.69 -9.00
C LYS A 186 1.23 -25.60 -7.89
N VAL A 187 0.60 -25.58 -6.72
CA VAL A 187 0.95 -26.47 -5.59
C VAL A 187 0.82 -27.93 -6.01
N SER A 188 -0.32 -28.32 -6.59
CA SER A 188 -0.57 -29.68 -7.05
C SER A 188 0.41 -30.12 -8.15
N LYS A 189 0.83 -29.21 -9.04
CA LYS A 189 1.80 -29.52 -10.08
C LYS A 189 3.24 -29.63 -9.55
N LEU A 190 3.65 -28.73 -8.65
CA LEU A 190 5.05 -28.57 -8.25
C LEU A 190 5.41 -29.31 -6.97
N CYS A 191 4.45 -29.57 -6.08
CA CYS A 191 4.70 -30.16 -4.76
C CYS A 191 4.38 -31.66 -4.68
N ASN A 192 3.82 -32.25 -5.74
CA ASN A 192 3.45 -33.66 -5.78
C ASN A 192 4.56 -34.55 -6.36
N ASN A 193 4.63 -35.78 -5.87
CA ASN A 193 5.73 -36.74 -6.01
C ASN A 193 6.35 -36.91 -7.42
N PRO A 194 7.67 -36.66 -7.60
CA PRO A 194 8.59 -36.03 -6.65
C PRO A 194 8.43 -34.50 -6.65
N PRO A 195 8.50 -33.85 -5.48
CA PRO A 195 8.39 -32.40 -5.40
C PRO A 195 9.52 -31.72 -6.18
N ASN A 196 9.14 -30.70 -6.96
CA ASN A 196 10.05 -29.82 -7.65
C ASN A 196 10.74 -28.88 -6.64
N SER A 197 11.98 -28.46 -6.92
CA SER A 197 12.72 -27.51 -6.07
C SER A 197 12.03 -26.14 -5.92
N LYS A 198 11.11 -25.79 -6.82
CA LYS A 198 10.27 -24.58 -6.73
C LYS A 198 9.08 -24.73 -5.77
N CYS A 199 8.80 -25.93 -5.26
CA CYS A 199 7.76 -26.12 -4.25
C CYS A 199 8.18 -25.45 -2.93
N PRO A 200 7.33 -24.60 -2.32
CA PRO A 200 7.61 -24.08 -0.99
C PRO A 200 7.63 -25.21 0.05
N ASN A 201 8.62 -25.20 0.94
CA ASN A 201 8.76 -26.23 1.97
C ASN A 201 7.51 -26.40 2.84
N ILE A 202 6.78 -25.31 3.09
CA ILE A 202 5.54 -25.35 3.88
C ILE A 202 4.39 -26.11 3.20
N CYS A 203 4.48 -26.37 1.90
CA CYS A 203 3.50 -27.17 1.14
C CYS A 203 3.85 -28.66 1.11
N LEU A 204 5.09 -29.05 1.41
CA LEU A 204 5.55 -30.43 1.28
C LEU A 204 4.79 -31.37 2.23
N GLY A 205 4.33 -32.50 1.70
CA GLY A 205 3.64 -33.53 2.47
C GLY A 205 2.27 -33.14 3.01
N LYS A 206 1.72 -31.98 2.61
CA LYS A 206 0.39 -31.53 3.03
C LYS A 206 -0.66 -31.82 1.97
N ASN A 207 -1.83 -32.27 2.42
CA ASN A 207 -3.01 -32.32 1.56
C ASN A 207 -3.76 -30.99 1.62
N ASN A 208 -3.54 -30.15 0.62
CA ASN A 208 -4.19 -28.86 0.47
C ASN A 208 -5.24 -28.85 -0.66
N ASP A 209 -5.87 -29.99 -0.96
CA ASP A 209 -6.92 -30.07 -1.97
C ASP A 209 -8.12 -29.17 -1.59
N PRO A 210 -8.47 -28.16 -2.41
CA PRO A 210 -9.61 -27.29 -2.18
C PRO A 210 -10.93 -28.02 -1.89
N LYS A 211 -11.11 -29.23 -2.42
CA LYS A 211 -12.31 -30.06 -2.20
C LYS A 211 -12.55 -30.36 -0.72
N LEU A 212 -11.48 -30.48 0.08
CA LEU A 212 -11.60 -30.69 1.53
C LEU A 212 -12.36 -29.56 2.23
N ILE A 213 -12.37 -28.36 1.65
CA ILE A 213 -13.12 -27.20 2.15
C ILE A 213 -14.46 -27.08 1.43
N LEU A 214 -14.46 -27.15 0.09
CA LEU A 214 -15.67 -26.94 -0.73
C LEU A 214 -16.75 -27.97 -0.42
N ASP A 215 -16.40 -29.25 -0.34
CA ASP A 215 -17.36 -30.34 -0.12
C ASP A 215 -17.92 -30.36 1.31
N ASN A 216 -17.27 -29.63 2.24
CA ASN A 216 -17.58 -29.65 3.67
C ASN A 216 -17.91 -28.27 4.23
N ILE A 217 -18.23 -27.30 3.36
CA ILE A 217 -18.52 -25.94 3.79
C ILE A 217 -19.75 -25.91 4.70
N LYS A 218 -19.65 -25.22 5.83
CA LYS A 218 -20.77 -25.09 6.79
C LYS A 218 -21.38 -23.69 6.86
N CYS A 219 -20.81 -22.69 6.19
CA CYS A 219 -21.32 -21.32 6.20
C CYS A 219 -22.77 -21.24 5.72
N ALA A 220 -23.72 -20.95 6.62
CA ALA A 220 -25.17 -20.99 6.33
C ALA A 220 -25.58 -20.09 5.16
N LYS A 221 -25.06 -18.86 5.13
CA LYS A 221 -25.37 -17.88 4.07
C LYS A 221 -24.89 -18.34 2.69
N ILE A 222 -23.71 -18.98 2.63
CA ILE A 222 -23.11 -19.46 1.38
C ILE A 222 -23.90 -20.66 0.85
N GLN A 223 -24.24 -21.61 1.73
CA GLN A 223 -25.10 -22.74 1.35
C GLN A 223 -26.48 -22.29 0.86
N ALA A 224 -27.03 -21.20 1.42
CA ALA A 224 -28.30 -20.63 0.97
C ALA A 224 -28.17 -19.96 -0.42
N GLN A 225 -27.02 -19.36 -0.74
CA GLN A 225 -26.75 -18.76 -2.03
C GLN A 225 -26.53 -19.82 -3.12
N GLU A 226 -25.74 -20.87 -2.86
CA GLU A 226 -25.54 -21.99 -3.79
C GLU A 226 -26.87 -22.71 -4.07
N LYS A 227 -27.74 -22.88 -3.06
CA LYS A 227 -29.09 -23.42 -3.28
C LYS A 227 -29.93 -22.51 -4.19
N LYS A 228 -29.84 -21.19 -4.03
CA LYS A 228 -30.58 -20.23 -4.89
C LYS A 228 -30.07 -20.22 -6.33
N GLU A 229 -28.76 -20.33 -6.57
CA GLU A 229 -28.19 -20.44 -7.92
C GLU A 229 -28.57 -21.75 -8.60
N ASN A 230 -28.55 -22.88 -7.87
CA ASN A 230 -29.00 -24.18 -8.38
C ASN A 230 -30.53 -24.28 -8.55
N LEU A 231 -31.29 -23.28 -8.08
CA LEU A 231 -32.74 -23.17 -8.19
C LEU A 231 -33.18 -22.15 -9.25
N ILE A 232 -32.29 -21.58 -10.06
CA ILE A 232 -32.71 -20.80 -11.22
C ILE A 232 -33.38 -21.79 -12.19
N PRO A 233 -34.71 -21.67 -12.44
CA PRO A 233 -35.36 -22.54 -13.40
C PRO A 233 -34.69 -22.30 -14.77
N GLU A 234 -34.40 -23.37 -15.50
CA GLU A 234 -33.81 -23.31 -16.85
C GLU A 234 -34.53 -22.29 -17.75
N GLU A 235 -35.84 -22.14 -17.56
CA GLU A 235 -36.71 -21.15 -18.17
C GLU A 235 -36.27 -19.68 -17.93
N LYS A 236 -35.86 -19.32 -16.71
CA LYS A 236 -35.42 -17.96 -16.38
C LYS A 236 -34.05 -17.65 -16.96
N CYS A 237 -33.14 -18.64 -16.98
CA CYS A 237 -31.83 -18.52 -17.61
C CYS A 237 -31.96 -18.34 -19.13
N ASN A 238 -32.83 -19.12 -19.78
CA ASN A 238 -33.10 -19.00 -21.21
C ASN A 238 -33.71 -17.63 -21.54
N THR A 239 -34.65 -17.15 -20.74
CA THR A 239 -35.27 -15.82 -20.93
C THR A 239 -34.25 -14.68 -20.81
N GLU A 240 -33.34 -14.73 -19.84
CA GLU A 240 -32.29 -13.71 -19.66
C GLU A 240 -31.22 -13.78 -20.76
N LYS A 241 -30.87 -14.99 -21.22
CA LYS A 241 -29.95 -15.21 -22.34
C LYS A 241 -30.52 -14.69 -23.66
N ASP A 242 -31.80 -14.92 -23.92
CA ASP A 242 -32.49 -14.43 -25.11
C ASP A 242 -32.61 -12.90 -25.09
N ALA A 243 -32.89 -12.32 -23.93
CA ALA A 243 -32.91 -10.86 -23.75
C ALA A 243 -31.51 -10.24 -23.99
N LEU A 244 -30.45 -10.87 -23.48
CA LEU A 244 -29.07 -10.39 -23.66
C LEU A 244 -28.60 -10.54 -25.11
N SER A 245 -28.97 -11.64 -25.78
CA SER A 245 -28.69 -11.87 -27.20
C SER A 245 -29.39 -10.82 -28.08
N SER A 246 -30.65 -10.52 -27.78
CA SER A 246 -31.41 -9.46 -28.47
C SER A 246 -30.78 -8.07 -28.28
N GLN A 247 -30.36 -7.73 -27.06
CA GLN A 247 -29.65 -6.47 -26.80
C GLN A 247 -28.30 -6.39 -27.51
N LEU A 248 -27.54 -7.48 -27.55
CA LEU A 248 -26.27 -7.55 -28.25
C LEU A 248 -26.47 -7.37 -29.77
N GLN A 249 -27.48 -8.01 -30.34
CA GLN A 249 -27.81 -7.88 -31.75
C GLN A 249 -28.29 -6.47 -32.10
N GLN A 250 -29.03 -5.82 -31.20
CA GLN A 250 -29.44 -4.43 -31.35
C GLN A 250 -28.24 -3.47 -31.25
N ALA A 251 -27.29 -3.74 -30.35
CA ALA A 251 -26.06 -2.96 -30.21
C ALA A 251 -25.11 -3.10 -31.42
N LEU A 252 -24.98 -4.31 -31.97
CA LEU A 252 -24.22 -4.56 -33.20
C LEU A 252 -24.86 -3.86 -34.40
N SER A 253 -26.19 -3.92 -34.52
CA SER A 253 -26.95 -3.23 -35.58
C SER A 253 -26.83 -1.70 -35.48
N ALA A 254 -26.68 -1.16 -34.26
CA ALA A 254 -26.42 0.27 -34.03
C ALA A 254 -24.97 0.68 -34.30
N ALA A 255 -24.02 -0.27 -34.26
CA ALA A 255 -22.61 -0.04 -34.56
C ALA A 255 -22.29 -0.03 -36.07
N ASP A 256 -23.12 -0.68 -36.89
CA ASP A 256 -22.95 -0.79 -38.36
C ASP A 256 -23.40 0.44 -39.17
N ASN A 257 -23.76 1.56 -38.53
CA ASN A 257 -24.02 2.84 -39.21
C ASN A 257 -22.86 3.84 -38.99
N PRO A 258 -21.88 3.97 -39.91
CA PRO A 258 -20.77 4.89 -39.75
C PRO A 258 -21.08 6.28 -40.34
N ALA A 259 -22.30 6.80 -40.10
CA ALA A 259 -22.66 8.15 -40.54
C ALA A 259 -22.98 9.03 -39.33
N PHE A 260 -22.00 9.89 -38.97
CA PHE A 260 -22.21 11.02 -38.07
C PHE A 260 -23.31 11.93 -38.66
N ASN A 261 -24.53 11.80 -38.16
CA ASN A 261 -25.60 12.72 -38.46
C ASN A 261 -25.60 13.85 -37.42
N TYR A 262 -25.82 15.10 -37.88
CA TYR A 262 -25.86 16.32 -37.05
C TYR A 262 -26.89 16.28 -35.90
N SER A 263 -27.81 15.30 -35.92
CA SER A 263 -28.82 15.07 -34.88
C SER A 263 -28.44 14.01 -33.84
N ASP A 264 -27.20 13.52 -33.82
CA ASP A 264 -26.73 12.55 -32.82
C ASP A 264 -26.55 13.22 -31.44
N PRO A 265 -27.22 12.76 -30.36
CA PRO A 265 -27.06 13.29 -29.00
C PRO A 265 -25.61 13.22 -28.50
N ARG A 266 -24.75 12.34 -29.05
CA ARG A 266 -23.32 12.29 -28.75
C ARG A 266 -22.58 13.57 -29.13
N SER A 267 -23.05 14.28 -30.17
CA SER A 267 -22.50 15.57 -30.60
C SER A 267 -22.70 16.66 -29.55
N VAL A 268 -23.81 16.62 -28.81
CA VAL A 268 -24.08 17.56 -27.70
C VAL A 268 -23.07 17.36 -26.57
N PHE A 269 -22.77 16.10 -26.23
CA PHE A 269 -21.74 15.80 -25.23
C PHE A 269 -20.35 16.23 -25.69
N LEU A 270 -19.98 16.03 -26.97
CA LEU A 270 -18.70 16.50 -27.51
C LEU A 270 -18.54 18.02 -27.45
N ILE A 271 -19.62 18.77 -27.74
CA ILE A 271 -19.64 20.23 -27.61
C ILE A 271 -19.49 20.64 -26.13
N LEU A 272 -20.23 20.01 -25.21
CA LEU A 272 -20.10 20.27 -23.78
C LEU A 272 -18.70 19.99 -23.25
N PHE A 273 -18.10 18.86 -23.62
CA PHE A 273 -16.74 18.48 -23.19
C PHE A 273 -15.67 19.40 -23.76
N THR A 274 -15.82 19.89 -24.99
CA THR A 274 -14.89 20.86 -25.58
C THR A 274 -14.97 22.22 -24.87
N PHE A 275 -16.17 22.70 -24.55
CA PHE A 275 -16.34 23.91 -23.73
C PHE A 275 -15.79 23.75 -22.31
N TRP A 276 -16.03 22.60 -21.67
CA TRP A 276 -15.49 22.29 -20.35
C TRP A 276 -13.96 22.21 -20.35
N GLY A 277 -13.38 21.53 -21.35
CA GLY A 277 -11.94 21.44 -21.53
C GLY A 277 -11.30 22.81 -21.71
N MET A 278 -11.94 23.70 -22.49
CA MET A 278 -11.48 25.06 -22.68
C MET A 278 -11.47 25.87 -21.36
N LEU A 279 -12.55 25.78 -20.57
CA LEU A 279 -12.64 26.44 -19.26
C LEU A 279 -11.59 25.93 -18.27
N LEU A 280 -11.38 24.61 -18.20
CA LEU A 280 -10.35 24.02 -17.35
C LEU A 280 -8.96 24.45 -17.77
N THR A 281 -8.69 24.50 -19.08
CA THR A 281 -7.39 24.94 -19.61
C THR A 281 -7.12 26.39 -19.22
N PHE A 282 -8.11 27.30 -19.35
CA PHE A 282 -7.98 28.67 -18.88
C PHE A 282 -7.81 28.78 -17.36
N PHE A 283 -8.49 27.94 -16.58
CA PHE A 283 -8.34 27.92 -15.12
C PHE A 283 -6.93 27.47 -14.70
N PHE A 284 -6.40 26.42 -15.31
CA PHE A 284 -5.03 25.96 -15.07
C PHE A 284 -4.00 26.99 -15.52
N LEU A 285 -4.18 27.61 -16.69
CA LEU A 285 -3.32 28.70 -17.15
C LEU A 285 -3.43 29.92 -16.21
N TYR A 286 -4.60 30.27 -15.70
CA TYR A 286 -4.75 31.36 -14.73
C TYR A 286 -4.04 31.06 -13.40
N LYS A 287 -4.04 29.79 -12.96
CA LYS A 287 -3.39 29.37 -11.71
C LYS A 287 -1.87 29.19 -11.85
N LEU A 288 -1.39 28.78 -13.03
CA LEU A 288 0.03 28.48 -13.31
C LEU A 288 0.80 29.65 -13.94
N THR A 289 0.11 30.56 -14.63
CA THR A 289 0.72 31.79 -15.14
C THR A 289 0.74 32.82 -14.01
N PRO A 290 1.84 33.51 -13.70
CA PRO A 290 1.92 34.54 -12.65
C PRO A 290 1.21 35.83 -13.08
N PHE A 291 0.04 35.73 -13.71
CA PHE A 291 -0.72 36.84 -14.24
C PHE A 291 -1.38 37.64 -13.12
N SER A 292 -1.70 37.00 -11.98
CA SER A 292 -2.23 37.68 -10.79
C SER A 292 -1.21 38.62 -10.14
N SER A 293 0.08 38.24 -10.11
CA SER A 293 1.17 39.11 -9.63
C SER A 293 1.55 40.16 -10.67
N TRP A 294 1.56 39.81 -11.96
CA TRP A 294 1.83 40.75 -13.06
C TRP A 294 0.78 41.86 -13.15
N MET A 295 -0.51 41.54 -12.97
CA MET A 295 -1.60 42.52 -12.95
C MET A 295 -1.56 43.40 -11.70
N ARG A 296 -1.25 42.85 -10.52
CA ARG A 296 -1.01 43.65 -9.29
C ARG A 296 0.15 44.62 -9.48
N ASN A 297 1.25 44.16 -10.09
CA ASN A 297 2.44 44.98 -10.29
C ASN A 297 2.19 46.11 -11.32
N LYS A 298 1.38 45.86 -12.36
CA LYS A 298 0.95 46.91 -13.30
C LYS A 298 -0.01 47.93 -12.70
N LEU A 299 -0.89 47.52 -11.77
CA LEU A 299 -1.82 48.42 -11.08
C LEU A 299 -1.14 49.24 -9.97
N GLN A 300 -0.15 48.67 -9.26
CA GLN A 300 0.64 49.42 -8.27
C GLN A 300 1.60 50.42 -8.92
N LYS A 301 2.15 50.13 -10.11
CA LYS A 301 3.00 51.08 -10.87
C LYS A 301 2.29 52.35 -11.35
N ARG A 302 0.95 52.43 -11.27
CA ARG A 302 0.20 53.68 -11.55
C ARG A 302 -0.08 54.53 -10.32
N LYS A 303 0.30 54.09 -9.11
CA LYS A 303 0.03 54.81 -7.85
C LYS A 303 1.30 55.30 -7.12
N ILE A 304 2.48 55.06 -7.68
CA ILE A 304 3.78 55.47 -7.11
C ILE A 304 4.48 56.38 -8.13
N VAL A 305 3.86 57.51 -8.44
CA VAL A 305 4.51 58.69 -9.03
C VAL A 305 3.93 59.90 -8.29
N SER A 306 4.36 60.06 -7.03
CA SER A 306 4.31 61.31 -6.27
C SER A 306 5.26 61.15 -5.10
N ASP A 307 6.25 62.04 -5.06
CA ASP A 307 7.10 62.41 -3.92
C ASP A 307 8.26 61.48 -3.49
N ASN A 308 9.36 61.62 -4.24
CA ASN A 308 10.63 62.25 -3.82
C ASN A 308 11.30 61.98 -2.44
N PHE A 309 12.59 61.64 -2.59
CA PHE A 309 13.80 61.91 -1.80
C PHE A 309 14.36 60.89 -0.77
N ASP A 310 15.67 60.69 -0.97
CA ASP A 310 16.77 60.21 -0.13
C ASP A 310 17.07 58.71 0.05
N GLU A 311 17.94 58.26 -0.88
CA GLU A 311 19.29 57.73 -0.68
C GLU A 311 19.60 56.62 0.35
N GLN A 312 20.24 55.58 -0.21
CA GLN A 312 21.27 54.70 0.38
C GLN A 312 20.86 53.66 1.44
N VAL A 313 20.93 52.38 1.06
CA VAL A 313 22.03 51.45 1.38
C VAL A 313 21.60 50.04 0.97
N ASP A 314 22.38 49.43 0.08
CA ASP A 314 22.30 48.00 -0.24
C ASP A 314 22.53 47.17 1.02
N ASN A 315 21.69 46.16 1.26
CA ASN A 315 22.19 44.90 1.79
C ASN A 315 21.27 43.72 1.54
N GLU A 316 21.97 42.65 1.22
CA GLU A 316 21.57 41.35 0.71
C GLU A 316 21.08 40.42 1.83
N SER A 317 20.39 39.35 1.40
CA SER A 317 20.10 38.09 2.11
C SER A 317 18.93 38.07 3.11
N ILE A 318 17.85 37.44 2.64
CA ILE A 318 16.71 36.96 3.42
C ILE A 318 17.02 35.53 3.87
N TYR A 319 17.25 35.34 5.16
CA TYR A 319 17.02 34.07 5.84
C TYR A 319 16.21 34.30 7.11
N ASP A 320 15.37 33.31 7.37
CA ASP A 320 14.87 32.88 8.67
C ASP A 320 13.51 33.42 9.14
N TYR A 321 12.47 32.59 8.95
CA TYR A 321 11.59 32.18 10.04
C TYR A 321 10.70 31.02 9.58
N SER A 322 10.68 29.91 10.31
CA SER A 322 9.53 29.62 11.19
C SER A 322 9.57 28.18 11.69
N GLU A 323 10.00 28.02 12.93
CA GLU A 323 9.65 26.88 13.76
C GLU A 323 8.66 27.32 14.86
N SER A 324 7.85 26.36 15.29
CA SER A 324 7.04 26.33 16.51
C SER A 324 5.67 27.06 16.51
N VAL A 325 4.61 26.23 16.44
CA VAL A 325 3.40 26.46 17.23
C VAL A 325 2.99 25.10 17.81
N ASN A 326 3.27 24.89 19.10
CA ASN A 326 2.46 23.96 19.89
C ASN A 326 1.88 24.72 21.08
N ARG A 327 0.56 24.61 21.20
CA ARG A 327 -0.29 25.29 22.17
C ARG A 327 -0.32 24.45 23.43
N ASN A 328 -0.04 25.05 24.59
CA ASN A 328 -0.56 24.57 25.86
C ASN A 328 -1.20 25.71 26.63
N ILE A 329 -2.52 25.63 26.72
CA ILE A 329 -3.40 26.37 27.62
C ILE A 329 -3.28 25.70 28.99
N GLN A 330 -2.90 26.45 30.02
CA GLN A 330 -3.53 26.39 31.34
C GLN A 330 -3.00 27.51 32.25
N ASN A 331 -3.94 28.30 32.75
CA ASN A 331 -4.00 29.01 34.02
C ASN A 331 -2.75 29.77 34.49
N ILE A 332 -2.87 31.10 34.55
CA ILE A 332 -2.52 31.89 35.73
C ILE A 332 -3.31 33.21 35.64
N ASP A 333 -4.32 33.33 36.51
CA ASP A 333 -4.87 34.61 36.95
C ASP A 333 -3.82 35.28 37.86
N TYR A 334 -3.33 36.47 37.48
CA TYR A 334 -2.96 37.48 38.48
C TYR A 334 -3.34 38.88 37.98
N ASN A 335 -4.27 39.43 38.74
CA ASN A 335 -4.80 40.78 38.70
C ASN A 335 -3.77 41.73 39.34
N ILE A 336 -3.27 42.74 38.62
CA ILE A 336 -2.59 43.89 39.25
C ILE A 336 -3.09 45.18 38.60
N SER A 337 -3.77 45.96 39.44
CA SER A 337 -4.36 47.26 39.18
C SER A 337 -3.31 48.38 39.16
N TYR A 338 -3.61 49.43 38.39
CA TYR A 338 -2.82 50.64 38.20
C TYR A 338 -3.04 51.68 39.33
N ASN A 339 -1.99 52.47 39.58
CA ASN A 339 -1.92 53.80 40.23
C ASN A 339 -2.24 53.99 41.73
N SER A 340 -1.27 54.58 42.45
CA SER A 340 -1.37 56.00 42.86
C SER A 340 -0.02 56.52 43.37
N ASP A 341 0.30 57.75 42.96
CA ASP A 341 1.29 58.63 43.60
C ASP A 341 0.99 58.79 45.10
N TRP A 342 2.02 59.06 45.94
CA TRP A 342 1.97 60.06 47.02
C TRP A 342 3.35 60.24 47.69
N ASN A 343 3.71 61.51 47.94
CA ASN A 343 4.93 62.00 48.58
C ASN A 343 4.81 62.07 50.11
N SER A 344 5.94 61.87 50.82
CA SER A 344 6.41 62.69 51.97
C SER A 344 7.84 62.22 52.33
N SER A 345 8.89 63.01 52.08
CA SER A 345 9.53 63.92 53.05
C SER A 345 10.02 63.26 54.35
N GLY A 346 11.34 63.17 54.47
CA GLY A 346 12.13 62.86 55.66
C GLY A 346 13.60 63.08 55.34
#